data_AF-A0A967J671-F1
#
_entry.id   AF-A0A967J671-F1
#
_cell.length_a   1.000
_cell.length_b   1.000
_cell.length_c   1.000
_cell.angle_alpha   90.00
_cell.angle_beta   90.00
_cell.angle_gamma   90.00
#
_symmetry.space_group_name_H-M   'P 1'
#
loop_
_entity.id
_entity.type
_entity.pdbx_description
1 polymer ?
#
loop_
_entity_poly.entity_id
_entity_poly.type
_entity_poly.pdbx_seq_one_letter_code
_entity_poly.pdbx_strand_id
1 'polypeptide(L)' 'EREVVVQLTDPALWDVPYLYLTGHGNVALTDEEVDILRRYVENGGFVHADDNYGLDESFRREIARVFPERELVEVPLT' A
#
# COMPACT_ATOMS: atom_id res chain seq x y z
N GLU A 1 -12.13 -15.42 12.08
CA GLU A 1 -12.17 -15.35 10.61
C GLU A 1 -10.75 -15.39 10.07
N ARG A 2 -10.55 -15.83 8.83
CA ARG A 2 -9.23 -16.00 8.22
C ARG A 2 -8.94 -14.77 7.36
N GLU A 3 -7.69 -14.33 7.34
CA GLU A 3 -7.23 -13.30 6.41
C GLU A 3 -7.50 -13.70 4.96
N VAL A 4 -7.80 -12.71 4.12
CA VAL A 4 -7.89 -12.90 2.67
C VAL A 4 -6.61 -12.34 2.06
N VAL A 5 -5.91 -13.18 1.32
CA VAL A 5 -4.76 -12.75 0.53
C VAL A 5 -5.29 -12.28 -0.83
N VAL A 6 -5.02 -11.03 -1.17
CA VAL A 6 -5.41 -10.42 -2.45
C VAL A 6 -4.20 -9.80 -3.13
N GLN A 7 -4.18 -9.88 -4.47
CA GLN A 7 -3.29 -9.07 -5.29
C GLN A 7 -3.99 -7.74 -5.62
N LEU A 8 -3.22 -6.69 -5.92
CA LEU A 8 -3.81 -5.39 -6.27
C LEU A 8 -4.63 -5.46 -7.57
N THR A 9 -4.30 -6.37 -8.48
CA THR A 9 -5.04 -6.59 -9.72
C THR A 9 -6.26 -7.51 -9.56
N ASP A 10 -6.48 -8.07 -8.37
CA ASP A 10 -7.63 -8.94 -8.14
C ASP A 10 -8.93 -8.14 -8.04
N PRO A 11 -10.03 -8.58 -8.67
CA PRO A 11 -11.34 -7.96 -8.50
C PRO A 11 -11.82 -7.93 -7.03
N ALA A 12 -11.40 -8.90 -6.23
CA ALA A 12 -11.72 -9.01 -4.81
C ALA A 12 -11.11 -7.88 -3.96
N LEU A 13 -10.12 -7.14 -4.47
CA LEU A 13 -9.53 -5.98 -3.80
C LEU A 13 -10.61 -5.00 -3.32
N TRP A 14 -11.63 -4.78 -4.14
CA TRP A 14 -12.67 -3.77 -3.90
C TRP A 14 -13.64 -4.14 -2.79
N ASP A 15 -13.62 -5.39 -2.33
CA ASP A 15 -14.40 -5.86 -1.18
C ASP A 15 -13.59 -5.78 0.15
N VAL A 16 -12.32 -5.38 0.08
CA VAL A 16 -11.40 -5.31 1.21
C VAL A 16 -11.16 -3.84 1.56
N PRO A 17 -11.69 -3.31 2.68
CA PRO A 17 -11.49 -1.90 3.04
C PRO A 17 -10.12 -1.60 3.66
N TYR A 18 -9.37 -2.64 4.04
CA TYR A 18 -8.11 -2.53 4.75
C TYR A 18 -7.09 -3.53 4.19
N LEU A 19 -5.98 -3.02 3.67
CA LEU A 19 -4.83 -3.81 3.23
C LEU A 19 -3.75 -3.79 4.30
N TYR A 20 -3.21 -4.98 4.58
CA TYR A 20 -2.01 -5.15 5.38
C TYR A 20 -0.86 -5.55 4.48
N LEU A 21 0.16 -4.70 4.41
CA LEU A 21 1.38 -4.91 3.64
C LEU A 21 2.54 -5.18 4.60
N THR A 22 3.08 -6.39 4.58
CA THR A 22 4.28 -6.78 5.34
C THR A 22 5.17 -7.63 4.45
N GLY A 23 6.47 -7.71 4.75
CA GLY A 23 7.39 -8.51 3.96
C GLY A 23 8.83 -8.43 4.46
N HIS A 24 9.71 -9.15 3.77
CA HIS A 24 11.15 -9.10 4.00
C HIS A 24 11.83 -8.48 2.77
N GLY A 25 12.59 -7.41 2.97
CA GLY A 25 13.33 -6.73 1.91
C GLY A 25 12.45 -5.84 1.04
N ASN A 26 12.51 -6.01 -0.28
CA ASN A 26 12.03 -5.02 -1.23
C ASN A 26 10.60 -5.28 -1.74
N VAL A 27 9.73 -4.26 -1.69
CA VAL A 27 8.49 -4.19 -2.47
C VAL A 27 8.74 -3.45 -3.78
N ALA A 28 8.13 -3.91 -4.88
CA ALA A 28 8.16 -3.22 -6.17
C ALA A 28 6.81 -3.39 -6.84
N LEU A 29 6.17 -2.28 -7.21
CA LEU A 29 4.89 -2.27 -7.90
C LEU A 29 5.12 -2.13 -9.41
N THR A 30 4.31 -2.82 -10.20
CA THR A 30 4.15 -2.50 -11.63
C THR A 30 3.45 -1.15 -11.80
N ASP A 31 3.53 -0.55 -12.99
CA ASP A 31 2.83 0.73 -13.25
C ASP A 31 1.31 0.58 -13.11
N GLU A 32 0.75 -0.58 -13.48
CA GLU A 32 -0.66 -0.90 -13.27
C GLU A 32 -1.03 -0.96 -11.79
N GLU A 33 -0.22 -1.64 -10.96
CA GLU A 33 -0.44 -1.72 -9.52
C GLU A 33 -0.33 -0.37 -8.82
N VAL A 34 0.56 0.52 -9.29
CA VAL A 34 0.65 1.90 -8.81
C VAL A 34 -0.66 2.65 -9.05
N ASP A 35 -1.23 2.54 -10.25
CA ASP A 35 -2.48 3.20 -10.60
C ASP A 35 -3.67 2.62 -9.82
N ILE A 36 -3.71 1.31 -9.63
CA ILE A 36 -4.77 0.65 -8.84
C ILE A 36 -4.66 1.04 -7.36
N LEU A 37 -3.47 0.99 -6.77
CA LEU A 37 -3.28 1.34 -5.35
C LEU A 37 -3.63 2.81 -5.08
N ARG A 38 -3.31 3.72 -6.02
CA ARG A 38 -3.74 5.13 -5.96
C ARG A 38 -5.27 5.21 -5.90
N ARG A 39 -5.95 4.57 -6.86
CA ARG A 39 -7.42 4.56 -6.92
C ARG A 39 -8.05 3.92 -5.68
N TYR A 40 -7.46 2.86 -5.15
CA TYR A 40 -7.93 2.19 -3.95
C TYR A 40 -7.96 3.14 -2.75
N VAL A 41 -6.84 3.83 -2.49
CA VAL A 41 -6.71 4.78 -1.37
C VAL A 41 -7.59 6.03 -1.60
N GLU A 42 -7.66 6.55 -2.83
CA GLU A 42 -8.52 7.69 -3.16
C GLU A 42 -10.02 7.38 -2.99
N ASN A 43 -10.42 6.11 -3.13
CA ASN A 43 -11.79 5.65 -2.88
C ASN A 43 -12.04 5.24 -1.41
N GLY A 44 -11.13 5.57 -0.49
CA GLY A 44 -11.31 5.37 0.94
C GLY A 44 -10.74 4.06 1.50
N GLY A 45 -10.02 3.29 0.69
CA GLY A 45 -9.26 2.14 1.16
C GLY A 45 -8.10 2.56 2.08
N PHE A 46 -7.79 1.72 3.08
CA PHE A 46 -6.70 1.97 4.02
C PHE A 46 -5.56 0.98 3.81
N VAL A 47 -4.31 1.46 3.86
CA VAL A 47 -3.12 0.62 3.72
C VAL A 47 -2.28 0.76 4.98
N HIS A 48 -2.09 -0.34 5.70
CA HIS A 48 -1.14 -0.46 6.78
C HIS A 48 0.10 -1.19 6.26
N ALA A 49 1.22 -0.49 6.14
CA ALA A 49 2.50 -1.10 5.86
C ALA A 49 3.30 -1.29 7.17
N ASP A 50 3.67 -2.53 7.48
CA ASP A 50 4.45 -2.89 8.67
C ASP A 50 5.83 -3.40 8.24
N ASP A 51 6.87 -2.63 8.57
CA ASP A 51 8.25 -2.99 8.28
C ASP A 51 8.80 -3.91 9.38
N ASN A 52 8.65 -5.21 9.16
CA ASN A 52 9.22 -6.23 10.03
C ASN A 52 10.67 -6.61 9.66
N TYR A 53 11.15 -6.28 8.44
CA TYR A 53 12.49 -6.65 7.97
C TYR A 53 12.96 -5.92 6.68
N GLY A 54 13.16 -4.61 6.73
CA GLY A 54 13.85 -3.83 5.68
C GLY A 54 12.98 -3.37 4.51
N LEU A 55 11.70 -3.11 4.76
CA LEU A 55 10.70 -2.65 3.80
C LEU A 55 10.74 -1.13 3.58
N ASP A 56 11.10 -0.33 4.58
CA ASP A 56 10.91 1.14 4.63
C ASP A 56 11.38 1.86 3.35
N GLU A 57 12.64 1.68 2.92
CA GLU A 57 13.18 2.37 1.74
C GLU A 57 12.40 2.03 0.46
N SER A 58 12.08 0.75 0.28
CA SER A 58 11.36 0.30 -0.91
C SER A 58 9.90 0.74 -0.89
N PHE A 59 9.25 0.70 0.26
CA PHE A 59 7.88 1.19 0.41
C PHE A 59 7.79 2.69 0.14
N ARG A 60 8.70 3.50 0.68
CA ARG A 60 8.75 4.95 0.42
C ARG A 60 8.92 5.25 -1.06
N ARG A 61 9.78 4.49 -1.77
CA ARG A 61 9.94 4.60 -3.22
C ARG A 61 8.64 4.31 -3.97
N GLU A 62 7.96 3.21 -3.63
CA GLU A 62 6.71 2.83 -4.29
C GLU A 62 5.57 3.81 -3.98
N ILE A 63 5.42 4.25 -2.73
CA ILE A 63 4.38 5.23 -2.35
C ILE A 63 4.62 6.60 -3.00
N ALA A 64 5.86 7.01 -3.21
CA ALA A 64 6.15 8.20 -4.00
C ALA A 64 5.71 8.06 -5.47
N ARG A 65 5.68 6.83 -6.04
CA ARG A 65 5.08 6.59 -7.36
C ARG A 65 3.55 6.64 -7.31
N VAL A 66 2.95 6.13 -6.22
CA VAL A 66 1.49 6.17 -6.01
C VAL A 66 1.01 7.61 -5.82
N PHE A 67 1.69 8.43 -5.01
CA PHE A 67 1.32 9.83 -4.77
C PHE A 67 2.53 10.77 -4.97
N PRO A 68 2.91 11.08 -6.22
CA PRO A 68 4.13 11.86 -6.51
C PRO A 68 4.10 13.30 -5.99
N GLU A 69 2.90 13.84 -5.74
CA GLU A 69 2.70 15.20 -5.24
C GLU A 69 2.40 15.25 -3.73
N ARG A 70 2.44 14.10 -3.03
CA ARG A 70 2.17 14.02 -1.59
C ARG A 70 3.33 13.36 -0.87
N GLU A 71 4.04 14.14 -0.07
CA GLU A 71 5.08 13.60 0.79
C GLU A 71 4.48 12.86 1.98
N LEU A 72 5.10 11.74 2.35
CA LEU A 72 4.82 11.08 3.62
C LEU A 72 5.28 11.97 4.76
N VAL A 73 4.37 12.26 5.67
CA VAL A 73 4.64 13.04 6.88
C VAL A 73 4.33 12.21 8.11
N GLU A 74 4.96 12.55 9.23
CA GLU A 74 4.60 11.96 10.51
C GLU A 74 3.15 12.32 10.85
N VAL A 75 2.38 11.31 11.28
CA VAL A 75 1.00 11.51 11.72
C VAL A 75 1.04 12.22 13.07
N PRO A 76 0.35 13.36 13.24
CA PRO A 76 0.27 14.03 14.53
C PRO A 76 -0.30 13.11 15.61
N LEU A 77 0.24 13.18 16.82
CA LEU A 77 -0.23 12.35 17.93
C LEU A 77 -1.54 12.85 18.57
N THR A 78 -2.12 13.93 18.04
CA THR A 78 -3.28 14.66 18.59
C THR A 78 -4.05 15.43 17.52
#